data_AF-A0A7W0ZN04-F1
#
_entry.id   AF-A0A7W0ZN04-F1
#
_cell.length_a   1.000
_cell.length_b   1.000
_cell.length_c   1.000
_cell.angle_alpha   90.00
_cell.angle_beta   90.00
_cell.angle_gamma   90.00
#
_symmetry.space_group_name_H-M   'P 1'
#
loop_
_entity.id
_entity.type
_entity.pdbx_description
1 polymer ?
#
loop_
_entity_poly.entity_id
_entity_poly.type
_entity_poly.pdbx_seq_one_letter_code
_entity_poly.pdbx_strand_id
1 'polypeptide(L)' 'EYTDLVAAGIIDPTKVVRTALQNAASIAGLMLTTDAAVTDAPEKKKTASPSTPGGEDYDY' A
#
# COMPACT_ATOMS: atom_id res chain seq x y z
N GLU A 1 -3.42 -34.12 -10.97
CA GLU A 1 -2.38 -35.03 -10.48
C GLU A 1 -1.25 -34.20 -9.89
N TYR A 2 -0.59 -34.67 -8.83
CA TYR A 2 0.56 -33.97 -8.26
C TYR A 2 1.85 -34.47 -8.94
N THR A 3 2.83 -33.58 -9.10
CA THR A 3 4.11 -33.91 -9.76
C THR A 3 5.28 -33.37 -8.95
N ASP A 4 6.46 -33.95 -9.18
CA ASP A 4 7.72 -33.35 -8.77
C ASP A 4 8.00 -32.10 -9.63
N LEU A 5 8.18 -30.95 -8.96
CA LEU A 5 8.29 -29.66 -9.64
C LEU A 5 9.65 -29.48 -10.34
N VAL A 6 10.70 -30.12 -9.83
CA VAL A 6 12.05 -30.04 -10.40
C VAL A 6 12.11 -30.86 -11.69
N ALA A 7 11.61 -32.10 -11.65
CA ALA A 7 11.51 -32.97 -12.82
C ALA A 7 10.59 -32.39 -13.91
N ALA A 8 9.55 -31.65 -13.51
CA ALA A 8 8.65 -30.95 -14.42
C ALA A 8 9.24 -29.64 -14.98
N GLY A 9 10.41 -29.19 -14.51
CA GLY A 9 11.07 -27.95 -14.95
C GLY A 9 10.42 -26.67 -14.43
N ILE A 10 9.54 -26.76 -13.42
CA ILE A 10 8.86 -25.62 -12.79
C ILE A 10 9.74 -25.13 -11.64
N ILE A 11 10.68 -24.24 -11.96
CA ILE A 11 11.74 -23.81 -11.03
C ILE A 11 11.69 -22.29 -10.88
N ASP A 12 11.54 -21.81 -9.65
CA ASP A 12 11.64 -20.39 -9.33
C ASP A 12 13.10 -20.01 -9.00
N PRO A 13 13.58 -18.84 -9.46
CA PRO A 13 14.91 -18.35 -9.11
C PRO A 13 15.04 -18.16 -7.60
N THR A 14 16.05 -18.78 -6.99
CA THR A 14 16.28 -18.74 -5.53
C THR A 14 16.35 -17.34 -4.96
N LYS A 15 16.89 -16.38 -5.73
CA LYS A 15 16.92 -14.96 -5.37
C LYS A 15 15.52 -14.36 -5.23
N VAL A 16 14.61 -14.68 -6.16
CA VAL A 16 13.26 -14.10 -6.20
C VAL A 16 12.44 -14.58 -5.01
N VAL A 17 12.42 -15.90 -4.76
CA VAL A 17 11.66 -16.47 -3.62
C VAL A 17 12.17 -15.93 -2.29
N ARG A 18 13.50 -15.86 -2.11
CA ARG A 18 14.10 -15.32 -0.88
C ARG A 18 13.76 -13.85 -0.67
N THR A 19 13.93 -13.03 -1.70
CA THR A 19 13.65 -11.58 -1.60
C THR A 19 12.17 -11.31 -1.38
N ALA A 20 11.27 -12.04 -2.05
CA ALA A 20 9.83 -11.91 -1.83
C ALA A 20 9.46 -12.21 -0.38
N LEU A 21 9.96 -13.33 0.17
CA LEU A 21 9.70 -13.71 1.56
C LEU A 21 10.27 -12.68 2.55
N GLN A 22 11.50 -12.23 2.35
CA GLN A 22 12.15 -11.25 3.23
C GLN A 22 11.40 -9.91 3.24
N ASN A 23 10.99 -9.42 2.07
CA ASN A 23 10.23 -8.17 1.97
C ASN A 23 8.85 -8.29 2.63
N ALA A 24 8.16 -9.41 2.41
CA ALA A 24 6.86 -9.67 3.03
C ALA A 24 6.97 -9.74 4.56
N ALA A 25 7.93 -10.50 5.08
CA ALA A 25 8.17 -10.61 6.52
C ALA A 25 8.55 -9.27 7.14
N SER A 26 9.31 -8.42 6.43
CA SER A 26 9.67 -7.08 6.90
C SER A 26 8.45 -6.17 7.08
N ILE A 27 7.57 -6.09 6.08
CA ILE A 27 6.35 -5.26 6.16
C ILE A 27 5.38 -5.85 7.20
N ALA A 28 5.20 -7.18 7.21
CA ALA A 28 4.35 -7.83 8.20
C ALA A 28 4.83 -7.56 9.64
N GLY A 29 6.15 -7.65 9.87
CA GLY A 29 6.75 -7.33 11.17
C GLY A 29 6.45 -5.90 11.62
N LEU A 30 6.63 -4.93 10.73
CA LEU A 30 6.30 -3.53 10.99
C LEU A 30 4.82 -3.34 11.35
N MET A 31 3.92 -3.92 10.55
CA MET A 31 2.47 -3.78 10.72
C MET A 31 1.99 -4.42 12.02
N LEU A 32 2.48 -5.61 12.37
CA LEU A 32 2.08 -6.34 13.58
C LEU A 32 2.47 -5.62 14.88
N THR A 33 3.55 -4.85 14.88
CA THR A 33 4.01 -4.10 16.05
C THR A 33 3.52 -2.65 16.08
N THR A 34 2.79 -2.21 15.06
CA THR A 34 2.24 -0.85 14.99
C THR A 34 0.86 -0.84 15.66
N ASP A 35 0.74 -0.15 16.79
CA ASP A 35 -0.50 -0.11 17.59
C ASP A 35 -1.52 0.89 17.03
N ALA A 36 -1.05 2.01 16.46
CA ALA A 36 -1.88 3.03 15.84
C ALA A 36 -1.15 3.75 14.70
N ALA A 37 -1.91 4.22 13.71
CA ALA A 37 -1.43 5.12 12.66
C ALA A 37 -2.12 6.48 12.79
N VAL A 38 -1.34 7.56 12.76
CA VAL A 38 -1.86 8.94 12.74
C VAL A 38 -1.82 9.42 11.29
N THR A 39 -2.96 9.89 10.78
CA THR A 39 -3.10 10.40 9.41
C THR A 39 -3.72 11.79 9.43
N ASP A 40 -3.41 12.60 8.42
CA ASP A 40 -4.13 13.85 8.21
C ASP A 40 -5.62 13.61 7.98
N ALA A 41 -6.45 14.59 8.36
CA ALA A 41 -7.87 14.54 8.07
C ALA A 41 -8.09 14.53 6.56
N PRO A 42 -9.05 13.73 6.04
CA PRO A 42 -9.33 13.73 4.62
C PRO A 42 -9.74 15.15 4.18
N GLU A 43 -9.08 15.66 3.14
CA GLU A 43 -9.47 16.93 2.54
C GLU A 43 -10.92 16.84 2.08
N LYS A 44 -11.74 17.82 2.46
CA LYS A 44 -13.05 17.99 1.84
C LYS A 44 -12.79 18.27 0.36
N LYS A 45 -13.14 17.31 -0.52
CA LYS A 45 -13.20 17.60 -1.95
C LYS A 45 -14.03 18.86 -2.10
N LYS A 46 -13.43 19.95 -2.58
CA LYS A 46 -14.17 21.12 -3.06
C LYS A 46 -15.10 20.57 -4.14
N THR A 47 -16.34 20.27 -3.80
CA THR A 47 -17.41 20.28 -4.80
C THR A 47 -17.23 21.61 -5.49
N ALA A 48 -16.99 21.59 -6.80
CA ALA A 48 -16.92 22.80 -7.59
C ALA A 48 -18.26 23.52 -7.43
N SER A 49 -18.36 24.36 -6.40
CA SER A 49 -19.49 25.24 -6.19
C SER A 49 -19.46 26.18 -7.39
N PRO A 50 -20.56 26.31 -8.15
CA PRO A 50 -20.61 27.24 -9.25
C PRO A 50 -20.21 28.61 -8.71
N SER A 51 -19.16 29.16 -9.31
CA SER A 51 -18.54 30.45 -9.03
C SER A 51 -19.60 31.51 -8.74
N THR A 52 -19.72 31.92 -7.48
CA THR A 52 -20.46 33.12 -7.09
C THR A 52 -19.43 34.25 -6.99
N PRO A 53 -19.57 35.35 -7.76
CA PRO A 53 -18.60 36.43 -7.74
C PRO A 53 -18.80 37.26 -6.47
N GLY A 54 -17.86 37.15 -5.53
CA GLY A 54 -17.79 38.00 -4.34
C GLY A 54 -17.80 37.23 -3.03
N GLY A 55 -16.60 36.93 -2.53
CA GLY A 55 -16.39 36.34 -1.21
C GLY A 55 -14.92 35.98 -1.07
N GLU A 56 -14.15 36.87 -0.46
CA GLU A 56 -12.73 36.66 -0.17
C GLU A 56 -12.61 35.61 0.94
N ASP A 57 -12.02 34.46 0.62
CA ASP A 57 -11.74 33.38 1.56
C ASP A 57 -10.49 33.75 2.39
N TYR A 58 -10.69 34.24 3.62
CA TYR A 58 -9.65 34.23 4.64
C TYR A 58 -9.56 32.83 5.23
N ASP A 59 -8.60 32.03 4.75
CA ASP A 59 -8.20 30.77 5.38
C ASP A 59 -7.38 31.09 6.65
N TYR A 60 -7.97 30.83 7.81
CA TYR A 60 -7.27 30.54 9.06
C TYR A 60 -7.29 29.02 9.29
#